data_AF-A0A2D4FDG6-F1
#
_entry.id   AF-A0A2D4FDG6-F1
#
_cell.length_a   1.000
_cell.length_b   1.000
_cell.length_c   1.000
_cell.angle_alpha   90.00
_cell.angle_beta   90.00
_cell.angle_gamma   90.00
#
_symmetry.space_group_name_H-M   'P 1'
#
loop_
_entity.id
_entity.type
_entity.pdbx_description
1 polymer ?
#
loop_
_entity_poly.entity_id
_entity_poly.type
_entity_poly.pdbx_seq_one_letter_code
_entity_poly.pdbx_strand_id
1 'polypeptide(L)'
;CFVQSVVLRGINKRQQVSNAPPGTEPKSILHLCKTGQEVLARYLHTVSPRTLSTSLLLQEPCKLLAPYPQFFSPSLNKDGFLSEKPLYGPAKVESIPVLAVLRSSAGLYRTLDDFYRELRGTDLRRWASFFSAGVEMDDFREVLDELRTLSLCYKES
;
A
#
# COMPACT_ATOMS: atom_id res chain seq x y z
N CYS A 1 -7.49 14.08 8.52
CA CYS A 1 -7.90 12.69 8.85
C CYS A 1 -7.67 11.79 7.65
N PHE A 2 -6.93 10.68 7.81
CA PHE A 2 -6.57 9.80 6.70
C PHE A 2 -7.38 8.51 6.70
N VAL A 3 -7.48 7.89 5.52
CA VAL A 3 -8.21 6.66 5.28
C VAL A 3 -7.32 5.68 4.52
N GLN A 4 -7.45 4.40 4.81
CA GLN A 4 -6.82 3.33 4.04
C GLN A 4 -7.77 2.15 3.80
N SER A 5 -7.63 1.55 2.62
CA SER A 5 -8.21 0.28 2.22
C SER A 5 -7.10 -0.72 1.98
N VAL A 6 -7.10 -1.81 2.73
CA VAL A 6 -6.02 -2.79 2.76
C VAL A 6 -6.54 -4.17 2.38
N VAL A 7 -5.90 -4.80 1.40
CA VAL A 7 -6.19 -6.19 1.04
C VAL A 7 -4.94 -7.02 1.25
N LEU A 8 -5.03 -8.02 2.13
CA LEU A 8 -4.00 -9.04 2.30
C LEU A 8 -4.52 -10.34 1.71
N ARG A 9 -3.73 -10.99 0.85
CA ARG A 9 -4.11 -12.26 0.24
C ARG A 9 -3.03 -13.31 0.28
N GLY A 10 -3.43 -14.57 0.22
CA GLY A 10 -2.51 -15.71 0.10
C GLY A 10 -1.97 -16.24 1.41
N ILE A 11 -2.46 -15.77 2.57
CA ILE A 11 -2.03 -16.28 3.87
C ILE A 11 -2.89 -17.49 4.25
N ASN A 12 -2.23 -18.63 4.51
CA ASN A 12 -2.92 -19.85 4.92
C ASN A 12 -3.68 -19.64 6.23
N LYS A 13 -4.93 -20.17 6.36
CA LYS A 13 -5.74 -20.10 7.59
C LYS A 13 -4.95 -20.43 8.86
N ARG A 14 -4.08 -21.45 8.81
CA ARG A 14 -3.27 -21.87 9.96
C ARG A 14 -2.24 -20.83 10.38
N GLN A 15 -1.82 -19.93 9.49
CA GLN A 15 -0.83 -18.88 9.77
C GLN A 15 -1.49 -17.53 10.08
N GLN A 16 -2.81 -17.42 9.96
CA GLN A 16 -3.54 -16.16 10.14
C GLN A 16 -3.70 -15.75 11.60
N VAL A 17 -3.69 -16.72 12.52
CA VAL A 17 -3.85 -16.52 13.96
C VAL A 17 -2.79 -17.29 14.71
N SER A 18 -2.58 -16.96 15.98
CA SER A 18 -1.64 -17.71 16.82
C SER A 18 -2.18 -19.12 17.08
N ASN A 19 -1.33 -20.13 16.89
CA ASN A 19 -1.61 -21.51 17.31
C ASN A 19 -0.88 -21.87 18.62
N ALA A 20 -0.64 -20.89 19.49
CA ALA A 20 0.05 -21.14 20.74
C ALA A 20 -0.76 -22.13 21.61
N PRO A 21 -0.11 -23.10 22.27
CA PRO A 21 -0.78 -24.03 23.18
C PRO A 21 -1.56 -23.30 24.29
N PRO A 22 -2.68 -23.86 24.79
CA PRO A 22 -3.39 -23.31 25.94
C PRO A 22 -2.46 -23.10 27.14
N GLY A 23 -2.59 -21.97 27.82
CA GLY A 23 -1.72 -21.59 28.94
C GLY A 23 -0.41 -20.90 28.55
N THR A 24 -0.12 -20.78 27.24
CA THR A 24 1.01 -19.96 26.78
C THR A 24 0.66 -18.48 26.92
N GLU A 25 1.54 -17.71 27.55
CA GLU A 25 1.36 -16.26 27.67
C GLU A 25 1.42 -15.58 26.30
N PRO A 26 0.43 -14.75 25.93
CA PRO A 26 0.39 -14.08 24.64
C PRO A 26 1.46 -12.99 24.57
N LYS A 27 2.38 -13.09 23.59
CA LYS A 27 3.45 -12.10 23.38
C LYS A 27 2.96 -10.72 22.91
N SER A 28 1.73 -10.65 22.41
CA SER A 28 1.12 -9.38 21.99
C SER A 28 -0.40 -9.48 21.92
N ILE A 29 -1.07 -8.33 21.87
CA ILE A 29 -2.52 -8.19 21.66
C ILE A 29 -3.04 -8.80 20.35
N LEU A 30 -2.16 -9.09 19.39
CA LEU A 30 -2.52 -9.79 18.15
C LEU A 30 -2.70 -11.30 18.37
N HIS A 31 -2.04 -11.88 19.38
CA HIS A 31 -2.18 -13.31 19.72
C HIS A 31 -3.55 -13.63 20.33
N LEU A 32 -4.27 -12.59 20.79
CA LEU A 32 -5.61 -12.70 21.36
C LEU A 32 -6.73 -12.68 20.30
N CYS A 33 -6.41 -12.39 19.04
CA CYS A 33 -7.38 -12.35 17.95
C CYS A 33 -7.82 -13.76 17.55
N LYS A 34 -9.11 -13.92 17.26
CA LYS A 34 -9.73 -15.21 16.90
C LYS A 34 -9.71 -15.47 15.40
N THR A 35 -9.60 -14.43 14.60
CA THR A 35 -9.59 -14.53 13.13
C THR A 35 -8.44 -13.73 12.53
N GLY A 36 -7.97 -14.14 11.35
CA GLY A 36 -6.97 -13.36 10.62
C GLY A 36 -7.43 -11.96 10.25
N GLN A 37 -8.74 -11.79 10.02
CA GLN A 37 -9.35 -10.49 9.77
C GLN A 37 -9.20 -9.56 10.98
N GLU A 38 -9.42 -10.06 12.19
CA GLU A 38 -9.18 -9.32 13.42
C GLU A 38 -7.70 -9.00 13.63
N VAL A 39 -6.80 -9.95 13.33
CA VAL A 39 -5.35 -9.73 13.39
C VAL A 39 -4.95 -8.57 12.48
N LEU A 40 -5.40 -8.60 11.21
CA LEU A 40 -5.09 -7.56 10.24
C LEU A 40 -5.64 -6.19 10.66
N ALA A 41 -6.92 -6.14 11.05
CA ALA A 41 -7.54 -4.88 11.49
C ALA A 41 -6.83 -4.29 12.72
N ARG A 42 -6.50 -5.13 13.70
CA ARG A 42 -5.81 -4.69 14.93
C ARG A 42 -4.36 -4.30 14.67
N TYR A 43 -3.66 -4.99 13.77
CA TYR A 43 -2.33 -4.60 13.30
C TYR A 43 -2.37 -3.20 12.66
N LEU A 44 -3.29 -2.97 11.72
CA LEU A 44 -3.44 -1.68 11.03
C LEU A 44 -3.74 -0.53 11.99
N HIS A 45 -4.61 -0.75 12.98
CA HIS A 45 -4.88 0.23 14.03
C HIS A 45 -3.63 0.52 14.87
N THR A 46 -2.80 -0.50 15.16
CA THR A 46 -1.57 -0.32 15.95
C THR A 46 -0.53 0.51 15.19
N VAL A 47 -0.35 0.26 13.88
CA VAL A 47 0.65 0.97 13.05
C VAL A 47 0.16 2.34 12.57
N SER A 48 -1.14 2.59 12.53
CA SER A 48 -1.73 3.83 12.03
C SER A 48 -3.02 4.18 12.80
N PRO A 49 -2.93 4.54 14.09
CA PRO A 49 -4.10 4.73 14.96
C PRO A 49 -4.99 5.91 14.56
N ARG A 50 -4.43 6.89 13.84
CA ARG A 50 -5.17 8.06 13.34
C ARG A 50 -5.77 7.85 11.94
N THR A 51 -5.62 6.65 11.37
CA THR A 51 -6.10 6.33 10.02
C THR A 51 -7.31 5.41 10.11
N LEU A 52 -8.43 5.86 9.56
CA LEU A 52 -9.59 5.01 9.38
C LEU A 52 -9.26 3.89 8.40
N SER A 53 -9.38 2.65 8.84
CA SER A 53 -8.87 1.50 8.08
C SER A 53 -10.01 0.53 7.78
N THR A 54 -10.19 0.22 6.50
CA THR A 54 -10.92 -0.97 6.07
C THR A 54 -9.92 -2.03 5.62
N SER A 55 -10.18 -3.29 5.96
CA SER A 55 -9.29 -4.39 5.63
C SER A 55 -10.04 -5.57 5.06
N LEU A 56 -9.39 -6.36 4.22
CA LEU A 56 -9.92 -7.60 3.67
C LEU A 56 -8.82 -8.66 3.61
N LEU A 57 -9.09 -9.82 4.18
CA LEU A 57 -8.21 -10.98 4.12
C LEU A 57 -8.77 -12.03 3.14
N LEU A 58 -8.04 -12.29 2.07
CA LEU A 58 -8.36 -13.30 1.07
C LEU A 58 -7.40 -14.50 1.19
N GLN A 59 -7.91 -15.71 0.98
CA GLN A 59 -7.09 -16.91 1.14
C GLN A 59 -6.29 -17.23 -0.11
N GLU A 60 -6.86 -16.92 -1.27
CA GLU A 60 -6.25 -17.25 -2.55
C GLU A 60 -5.03 -16.36 -2.82
N PRO A 61 -3.83 -16.93 -3.00
CA PRO A 61 -2.63 -16.17 -3.34
C PRO A 61 -2.67 -15.66 -4.79
N CYS A 62 -1.75 -14.77 -5.15
CA CYS A 62 -1.54 -14.43 -6.55
C CYS A 62 -0.73 -15.55 -7.22
N LYS A 63 -1.30 -16.20 -8.24
CA LYS A 63 -0.60 -17.22 -9.02
C LYS A 63 0.39 -16.58 -9.99
N LEU A 64 1.58 -17.18 -10.08
CA LEU A 64 2.61 -16.79 -11.04
C LEU A 64 2.57 -17.76 -12.22
N LEU A 65 2.00 -17.28 -13.33
CA LEU A 65 1.89 -18.04 -14.57
C LEU A 65 3.01 -17.64 -15.53
N ALA A 66 3.38 -18.54 -16.44
CA ALA A 66 4.26 -18.14 -17.54
C ALA A 66 3.59 -16.99 -18.33
N PRO A 67 4.35 -15.96 -18.78
CA PRO A 67 5.81 -15.85 -18.77
C PRO A 67 6.39 -15.04 -17.59
N TYR A 68 5.74 -15.03 -16.41
CA TYR A 68 6.21 -14.23 -15.28
C TYR A 68 7.65 -14.61 -14.87
N PRO A 69 8.56 -13.62 -14.73
CA PRO A 69 9.97 -13.87 -14.46
C PRO A 69 10.22 -14.45 -13.06
N GLN A 70 11.24 -15.31 -12.95
CA GLN A 70 11.59 -16.00 -11.71
C GLN A 70 12.80 -15.35 -11.01
N PHE A 71 12.76 -14.03 -10.80
CA PHE A 71 13.84 -13.27 -10.14
C PHE A 71 13.83 -13.40 -8.59
N PHE A 72 13.20 -14.44 -8.06
CA PHE A 72 12.96 -14.61 -6.64
C PHE A 72 14.20 -15.06 -5.87
N SER A 73 14.27 -14.66 -4.60
CA SER A 73 15.32 -15.14 -3.69
C SER A 73 15.25 -16.67 -3.55
N PRO A 74 16.39 -17.39 -3.54
CA PRO A 74 16.43 -18.83 -3.25
C PRO A 74 15.90 -19.20 -1.86
N SER A 75 15.72 -18.22 -0.97
CA SER A 75 15.11 -18.41 0.35
C SER A 75 13.59 -18.52 0.32
N LEU A 76 12.94 -18.30 -0.83
CA LEU A 76 11.49 -18.42 -0.97
C LEU A 76 11.10 -19.85 -1.36
N ASN A 77 10.05 -20.35 -0.71
CA ASN A 77 9.39 -21.58 -1.13
C ASN A 77 8.47 -21.34 -2.34
N LYS A 78 7.88 -22.42 -2.87
CA LYS A 78 6.96 -22.36 -4.02
C LYS A 78 5.73 -21.46 -3.82
N ASP A 79 5.35 -21.21 -2.57
CA ASP A 79 4.19 -20.40 -2.18
C ASP A 79 4.58 -18.95 -1.85
N GLY A 80 5.84 -18.56 -2.08
CA GLY A 80 6.31 -17.18 -1.92
C GLY A 80 6.62 -16.77 -0.49
N PHE A 81 6.76 -17.74 0.43
CA PHE A 81 7.14 -17.49 1.82
C PHE A 81 8.62 -17.80 2.06
N LEU A 82 9.23 -17.06 3.01
CA LEU A 82 10.57 -17.34 3.47
C LEU A 82 10.64 -18.72 4.15
N SER A 83 11.58 -19.56 3.71
CA SER A 83 11.92 -20.82 4.33
C SER A 83 13.01 -20.60 5.38
N GLU A 84 12.79 -21.08 6.61
CA GLU A 84 13.81 -21.04 7.67
C GLU A 84 15.00 -21.97 7.38
N LYS A 85 14.79 -22.99 6.54
CA LYS A 85 15.82 -23.95 6.14
C LYS A 85 16.25 -23.69 4.70
N PRO A 86 17.55 -23.84 4.37
CA PRO A 86 18.01 -23.79 3.00
C PRO A 86 17.22 -24.80 2.15
N LEU A 87 16.63 -24.33 1.06
CA LEU A 87 15.99 -25.19 0.09
C LEU A 87 17.09 -25.84 -0.77
N TYR A 88 17.02 -27.16 -0.94
CA TYR A 88 17.94 -27.89 -1.81
C TYR A 88 17.56 -27.63 -3.27
N GLY A 89 18.15 -26.59 -3.86
CA GLY A 89 17.99 -26.22 -5.26
C GLY A 89 17.00 -25.08 -5.53
N PRO A 90 17.00 -24.51 -6.75
CA PRO A 90 16.10 -23.42 -7.12
C PRO A 90 14.66 -23.92 -7.16
N ALA A 91 13.86 -23.55 -6.16
CA ALA A 91 12.42 -23.78 -6.17
C ALA A 91 11.75 -22.72 -7.05
N LYS A 92 11.01 -23.16 -8.07
CA LYS A 92 10.14 -22.26 -8.84
C LYS A 92 9.06 -21.71 -7.92
N VAL A 93 8.91 -20.39 -7.88
CA VAL A 93 7.81 -19.75 -7.16
C VAL A 93 6.56 -19.79 -8.04
N GLU A 94 5.53 -20.46 -7.56
CA GLU A 94 4.26 -20.69 -8.26
C GLU A 94 3.17 -19.72 -7.81
N SER A 95 3.29 -19.17 -6.60
CA SER A 95 2.38 -18.16 -6.10
C SER A 95 3.02 -17.30 -5.03
N ILE A 96 2.43 -16.14 -4.75
CA ILE A 96 2.91 -15.20 -3.73
C ILE A 96 1.76 -14.65 -2.89
N PRO A 97 1.98 -14.44 -1.58
CA PRO A 97 1.11 -13.58 -0.80
C PRO A 97 1.31 -12.13 -1.23
N VAL A 98 0.24 -11.35 -1.24
CA VAL A 98 0.27 -9.94 -1.65
C VAL A 98 -0.47 -9.08 -0.64
N LEU A 99 0.16 -7.99 -0.24
CA LEU A 99 -0.47 -6.90 0.49
C LEU A 99 -0.63 -5.72 -0.45
N ALA A 100 -1.87 -5.32 -0.71
CA ALA A 100 -2.20 -4.12 -1.47
C ALA A 100 -2.82 -3.09 -0.52
N VAL A 101 -2.38 -1.84 -0.64
CA VAL A 101 -2.84 -0.74 0.20
C VAL A 101 -3.16 0.46 -0.67
N LEU A 102 -4.40 0.93 -0.62
CA LEU A 102 -4.79 2.25 -1.12
C LEU A 102 -4.99 3.15 0.09
N ARG A 103 -4.21 4.22 0.21
CA ARG A 103 -4.28 5.12 1.36
C ARG A 103 -4.13 6.58 1.00
N SER A 104 -4.85 7.43 1.72
CA SER A 104 -4.46 8.84 1.86
C SER A 104 -3.40 8.96 2.96
N SER A 105 -2.47 9.88 2.80
CA SER A 105 -1.43 10.14 3.81
C SER A 105 -0.83 11.52 3.67
N ALA A 106 -0.25 12.05 4.75
CA ALA A 106 0.49 13.30 4.75
C ALA A 106 1.69 13.29 3.79
N GLY A 107 2.15 12.12 3.34
CA GLY A 107 3.20 12.00 2.32
C GLY A 107 2.81 12.66 0.99
N LEU A 108 1.51 12.73 0.66
CA LEU A 108 1.04 13.38 -0.56
C LEU A 108 1.29 14.89 -0.57
N TYR A 109 1.45 15.53 0.60
CA TYR A 109 1.77 16.96 0.67
C TYR A 109 3.01 17.29 -0.17
N ARG A 110 4.10 16.54 0.00
CA ARG A 110 5.37 16.82 -0.71
C ARG A 110 5.19 16.70 -2.22
N THR A 111 4.59 15.61 -2.68
CA THR A 111 4.36 15.38 -4.11
C THR A 111 3.51 16.49 -4.74
N LEU A 112 2.44 16.93 -4.06
CA LEU A 112 1.56 17.99 -4.56
C LEU A 112 2.24 19.37 -4.49
N ASP A 113 2.99 19.65 -3.43
CA ASP A 113 3.72 20.92 -3.26
C ASP A 113 4.85 21.06 -4.27
N ASP A 114 5.62 19.99 -4.49
CA ASP A 114 6.68 19.95 -5.50
C ASP A 114 6.09 20.16 -6.91
N PHE A 115 4.98 19.49 -7.23
CA PHE A 115 4.28 19.67 -8.50
C PHE A 115 3.77 21.11 -8.70
N TYR A 116 3.17 21.71 -7.66
CA TYR A 116 2.78 23.12 -7.67
C TYR A 116 3.98 24.04 -7.95
N ARG A 117 5.11 23.81 -7.28
CA ARG A 117 6.32 24.64 -7.44
C ARG A 117 6.91 24.53 -8.83
N GLU A 118 6.95 23.34 -9.41
CA GLU A 118 7.42 23.10 -10.78
C GLU A 118 6.53 23.83 -11.80
N LEU A 119 5.20 23.68 -11.69
CA LEU A 119 4.26 24.37 -12.58
C LEU A 119 4.33 25.89 -12.45
N ARG A 120 4.43 26.41 -11.23
CA ARG A 120 4.55 27.86 -10.98
C ARG A 120 5.84 28.45 -11.57
N GLY A 121 6.93 27.68 -11.56
CA GLY A 121 8.22 28.08 -12.11
C GLY A 121 8.31 27.96 -13.64
N THR A 122 7.31 27.36 -14.29
CA THR A 122 7.33 27.08 -15.72
C THR A 122 6.80 28.28 -16.53
N ASP A 123 7.48 28.60 -17.62
CA ASP A 123 7.03 29.60 -18.59
C ASP A 123 5.90 29.03 -19.45
N LEU A 124 4.65 29.21 -19.01
CA LEU A 124 3.45 28.70 -19.64
C LEU A 124 3.25 29.22 -21.07
N ARG A 125 3.86 30.35 -21.45
CA ARG A 125 3.79 30.87 -22.82
C ARG A 125 4.39 29.91 -23.84
N ARG A 126 5.26 28.99 -23.39
CA ARG A 126 5.88 27.95 -24.22
C ARG A 126 4.92 26.79 -24.51
N TRP A 127 3.76 26.74 -23.86
CA TRP A 127 2.77 25.67 -23.99
C TRP A 127 1.65 26.10 -24.94
N ALA A 128 2.02 26.61 -26.11
CA ALA A 128 1.10 27.15 -27.12
C ALA A 128 -0.02 26.16 -27.51
N SER A 129 0.25 24.85 -27.47
CA SER A 129 -0.73 23.81 -27.75
C SER A 129 -1.89 23.78 -26.75
N PHE A 130 -1.65 24.07 -25.48
CA PHE A 130 -2.69 24.09 -24.44
C PHE A 130 -3.64 25.27 -24.64
N PHE A 131 -3.10 26.46 -24.88
CA PHE A 131 -3.91 27.66 -25.16
C PHE A 131 -4.66 27.55 -26.48
N SER A 132 -4.04 26.94 -27.51
CA SER A 132 -4.75 26.69 -28.79
C SER A 132 -5.90 25.68 -28.65
N ALA A 133 -5.90 24.87 -27.60
CA ALA A 133 -6.99 23.93 -27.29
C ALA A 133 -8.11 24.55 -26.45
N GLY A 134 -8.03 25.87 -26.15
CA GLY A 134 -9.07 26.60 -25.43
C GLY A 134 -8.86 26.66 -23.91
N VAL A 135 -7.67 26.36 -23.40
CA VAL A 135 -7.34 26.60 -21.98
C VAL A 135 -7.05 28.07 -21.78
N GLU A 136 -7.81 28.74 -20.94
CA GLU A 136 -7.55 30.13 -20.57
C GLU A 136 -6.49 30.23 -19.47
N MET A 137 -5.70 31.31 -19.51
CA MET A 137 -4.60 31.50 -18.55
C MET A 137 -5.11 31.70 -17.12
N ASP A 138 -6.23 32.39 -16.96
CA ASP A 138 -6.80 32.65 -15.64
C ASP A 138 -7.34 31.36 -15.01
N ASP A 139 -8.03 30.52 -15.79
CA ASP A 139 -8.48 29.18 -15.35
C ASP A 139 -7.31 28.30 -14.90
N PHE A 140 -6.20 28.31 -15.65
CA PHE A 140 -5.00 27.56 -15.26
C PHE A 140 -4.46 28.04 -13.90
N ARG A 141 -4.43 29.36 -13.67
CA ARG A 141 -3.92 29.93 -12.42
C ARG A 141 -4.83 29.59 -11.23
N GLU A 142 -6.14 29.60 -11.43
CA GLU A 142 -7.11 29.18 -10.42
C GLU A 142 -6.87 27.73 -10.02
N VAL A 143 -6.80 26.80 -10.98
CA VAL A 143 -6.54 25.38 -10.72
C VAL A 143 -5.17 25.16 -10.05
N LEU A 144 -4.16 25.97 -10.39
CA LEU A 144 -2.86 25.92 -9.74
C LEU A 144 -2.92 26.33 -8.26
N ASP A 145 -3.73 27.32 -7.91
CA ASP A 145 -3.95 27.73 -6.52
C ASP A 145 -4.83 26.72 -5.76
N GLU A 146 -5.79 26.07 -6.42
CA GLU A 146 -6.53 24.93 -5.87
C GLU A 146 -5.60 23.75 -5.54
N LEU A 147 -4.66 23.41 -6.43
CA LEU A 147 -3.64 22.39 -6.20
C LEU A 147 -2.81 22.69 -4.95
N ARG A 148 -2.43 23.96 -4.75
CA ARG A 148 -1.73 24.40 -3.54
C ARG A 148 -2.58 24.24 -2.29
N THR A 149 -3.86 24.63 -2.37
CA THR A 149 -4.80 24.48 -1.27
C THR A 149 -4.96 23.01 -0.90
N LEU A 150 -5.08 22.12 -1.90
CA LEU A 150 -5.13 20.68 -1.70
C LEU A 150 -3.86 20.15 -1.02
N SER A 151 -2.66 20.62 -1.41
CA SER A 151 -1.42 20.18 -0.76
C SER A 151 -1.42 20.53 0.73
N LEU A 152 -1.88 21.73 1.09
CA LEU A 152 -1.98 22.19 2.47
C LEU A 152 -2.97 21.36 3.29
N CYS A 153 -4.11 20.95 2.70
CA CYS A 153 -5.04 20.02 3.35
C CYS A 153 -4.37 18.71 3.77
N TYR A 154 -3.39 18.20 3.01
CA TYR A 154 -2.62 17.01 3.36
C TYR A 154 -1.54 17.25 4.42
N LYS A 155 -1.09 18.49 4.60
CA LYS A 155 -0.12 18.88 5.64
C LYS A 155 -0.76 18.97 7.02
N GLU A 156 -2.00 19.45 7.07
CA GLU A 156 -2.74 19.74 8.31
C GLU A 156 -3.59 18.55 8.82
N SER A 157 -3.63 17.45 8.06
CA SER A 157 -4.53 16.29 8.26
C SER A 157 -4.03 15.16 9.16
#